data_AF-A0A6I9NCM7-F1
#
_entry.id   AF-A0A6I9NCM7-F1
#
_cell.length_a   1.000
_cell.length_b   1.000
_cell.length_c   1.000
_cell.angle_alpha   90.00
_cell.angle_beta   90.00
_cell.angle_gamma   90.00
#
_symmetry.space_group_name_H-M   'P 1'
#
loop_
_entity.id
_entity.type
_entity.pdbx_description
1 polymer ?
#
loop_
_entity_poly.entity_id
_entity_poly.type
_entity_poly.pdbx_seq_one_letter_code
_entity_poly.pdbx_strand_id
1 'polypeptide(L)' 'MSQPAACRLLRSTLRTQLVPVANLSSKPAKHVISGVDQAIAMTAFFVAILGPSGWVLSHLEDYKNKKD' A
#
# COMPACT_ATOMS: atom_id res chain seq x y z
N MET A 1 -51.48 10.81 -2.35
CA MET A 1 -50.58 10.86 -1.17
C MET A 1 -49.20 11.32 -1.64
N SER A 2 -48.83 12.58 -1.34
CA SER A 2 -47.52 13.13 -1.70
C SER A 2 -46.46 12.59 -0.74
N GLN A 3 -45.33 12.09 -1.26
CA GLN A 3 -44.22 11.71 -0.40
C GLN A 3 -43.52 12.98 0.12
N PRO A 4 -43.17 13.05 1.42
CA PRO A 4 -42.53 14.23 1.99
C PRO A 4 -41.18 14.48 1.31
N ALA A 5 -40.90 15.74 0.98
CA ALA A 5 -39.70 16.15 0.24
C ALA A 5 -38.39 15.62 0.87
N ALA A 6 -38.36 15.50 2.20
CA ALA A 6 -37.26 14.89 2.95
C ALA A 6 -36.94 13.44 2.51
N CYS A 7 -37.96 12.62 2.26
CA CYS A 7 -37.78 11.24 1.80
C CYS A 7 -37.24 11.17 0.36
N ARG A 8 -37.47 12.20 -0.47
CA ARG A 8 -36.94 12.24 -1.85
C ARG A 8 -35.44 12.56 -1.86
N LEU A 9 -35.01 13.46 -0.98
CA LEU A 9 -33.60 13.79 -0.80
C LEU A 9 -32.82 12.63 -0.17
N LEU A 10 -33.38 12.00 0.87
CA LEU A 10 -32.75 10.83 1.48
C LEU A 10 -32.64 9.66 0.50
N ARG A 11 -33.67 9.42 -0.35
CA ARG A 11 -33.59 8.45 -1.45
C ARG A 11 -32.60 8.84 -2.54
N SER A 12 -32.34 10.13 -2.75
CA SER A 12 -31.31 10.58 -3.68
C SER A 12 -29.91 10.25 -3.16
N THR A 13 -29.67 10.48 -1.86
CA THR A 13 -28.38 10.18 -1.22
C THR A 13 -28.16 8.67 -1.01
N LEU A 14 -29.22 7.91 -0.73
CA LEU A 14 -29.18 6.44 -0.61
C LEU A 14 -29.19 5.70 -1.96
N ARG A 15 -29.32 6.39 -3.09
CA ARG A 15 -28.97 5.79 -4.38
C ARG A 15 -27.47 5.60 -4.38
N THR A 16 -27.04 4.39 -4.00
CA THR A 16 -25.70 3.87 -4.23
C THR A 16 -25.24 4.38 -5.59
N GLN A 17 -24.22 5.23 -5.59
CA GLN A 17 -23.59 5.67 -6.82
C GLN A 17 -23.06 4.40 -7.47
N LEU A 18 -23.81 3.85 -8.42
CA LEU A 18 -23.35 2.80 -9.32
C LEU A 18 -22.30 3.46 -10.23
N VAL A 19 -21.13 3.72 -9.64
CA VAL A 19 -19.96 4.13 -10.39
C VAL A 19 -19.69 2.97 -11.35
N PRO A 20 -19.62 3.20 -12.67
CA PRO A 20 -19.20 2.18 -13.60
C PRO A 20 -17.82 1.68 -13.19
N VAL A 21 -17.77 0.52 -12.55
CA VAL A 21 -16.51 -0.18 -12.32
C VAL A 21 -16.09 -0.64 -13.71
N ALA A 22 -15.04 -0.04 -14.25
CA ALA A 22 -14.43 -0.54 -15.47
C ALA A 22 -14.14 -2.02 -15.26
N ASN A 23 -14.49 -2.88 -16.23
CA ASN A 23 -14.14 -4.30 -16.20
C ASN A 23 -12.62 -4.45 -16.35
N LEU A 24 -11.89 -4.20 -15.27
CA LEU A 24 -10.44 -4.31 -15.19
C LEU A 24 -10.11 -5.79 -15.05
N SER A 25 -9.95 -6.45 -16.19
CA SER A 25 -9.40 -7.80 -16.27
C SER A 25 -7.93 -7.71 -16.68
N SER A 26 -7.05 -8.28 -15.85
CA SER A 26 -5.64 -8.45 -16.21
C SER A 26 -5.45 -9.76 -16.96
N LYS A 27 -4.57 -9.74 -17.96
CA LYS A 27 -4.10 -10.98 -18.59
C LYS A 27 -3.25 -11.76 -17.57
N PRO A 28 -3.21 -13.10 -17.66
CA PRO A 28 -2.33 -13.91 -16.82
C PRO A 28 -0.88 -13.42 -16.87
N ALA A 29 -0.14 -13.64 -15.78
CA ALA A 29 1.25 -13.25 -15.70
C ALA A 29 2.04 -13.89 -16.86
N LYS A 30 2.77 -13.06 -17.63
CA LYS A 30 3.65 -13.55 -18.70
C LYS A 30 4.77 -14.42 -18.15
N HIS A 31 5.19 -14.14 -16.92
CA HIS A 31 6.14 -14.93 -16.15
C HIS A 31 5.60 -15.04 -14.72
N VAL A 32 5.36 -16.28 -14.26
CA VAL A 32 4.90 -16.51 -12.90
C VAL A 32 6.10 -16.37 -11.98
N ILE A 33 6.02 -15.44 -11.03
CA ILE A 33 7.01 -15.30 -9.97
C ILE A 33 6.62 -16.31 -8.89
N SER A 34 7.52 -17.25 -8.58
CA SER A 34 7.28 -18.21 -7.51
C SER A 34 7.24 -17.48 -6.16
N GLY A 35 6.53 -18.04 -5.17
CA GLY A 35 6.51 -17.49 -3.81
C GLY A 35 7.91 -17.35 -3.21
N VAL A 36 8.84 -18.24 -3.60
CA VAL A 36 10.25 -18.18 -3.20
C VAL A 36 10.95 -16.95 -3.80
N ASP A 37 10.80 -16.70 -5.10
CA ASP A 37 11.41 -15.55 -5.77
C ASP A 37 10.90 -14.23 -5.18
N GLN A 38 9.59 -14.16 -4.89
CA GLN A 38 8.99 -13.00 -4.26
C GLN A 38 9.53 -12.78 -2.84
N ALA A 39 9.68 -13.85 -2.05
CA ALA A 39 10.24 -13.76 -0.70
C ALA A 39 11.67 -13.24 -0.73
N ILE A 40 12.51 -13.77 -1.64
CA ILE A 40 13.90 -13.31 -1.82
C ILE A 40 13.93 -11.84 -2.21
N ALA A 41 13.13 -11.43 -3.20
CA ALA A 41 13.08 -10.03 -3.65
C ALA A 41 12.63 -9.09 -2.53
N MET A 42 11.62 -9.49 -1.75
CA MET A 42 11.11 -8.70 -0.64
C MET A 42 12.15 -8.55 0.47
N THR A 43 12.78 -9.66 0.89
CA THR A 43 13.85 -9.62 1.89
C THR A 43 15.04 -8.79 1.42
N ALA A 44 15.45 -8.94 0.16
CA ALA A 44 16.54 -8.14 -0.41
C ALA A 44 16.21 -6.64 -0.39
N PHE A 45 14.98 -6.25 -0.74
CA PHE A 45 14.53 -4.87 -0.66
C PHE A 45 14.60 -4.31 0.77
N PHE A 46 14.12 -5.06 1.76
CA PHE A 46 14.20 -4.66 3.16
C PHE A 46 15.66 -4.53 3.64
N VAL A 47 16.51 -5.51 3.33
CA VAL A 47 17.92 -5.50 3.73
C VAL A 47 18.68 -4.33 3.07
N ALA A 48 18.36 -4.00 1.82
CA ALA A 48 19.00 -2.89 1.12
C ALA A 48 18.74 -1.52 1.77
N ILE A 49 17.58 -1.34 2.42
CA ILE A 49 17.23 -0.11 3.14
C ILE A 49 17.68 -0.20 4.60
N LEU A 50 17.28 -1.25 5.30
CA LEU A 50 17.48 -1.39 6.74
C LEU A 50 18.92 -1.74 7.11
N GLY A 51 19.67 -2.39 6.21
CA GLY A 51 21.08 -2.74 6.44
C GLY A 51 21.94 -1.50 6.66
N PRO A 52 22.02 -0.58 5.68
CA PRO A 52 22.74 0.69 5.85
C PRO A 52 22.22 1.51 7.02
N SER A 53 20.89 1.61 7.19
CA SER A 53 20.31 2.35 8.31
C SER A 53 20.68 1.75 9.67
N GLY A 54 20.67 0.42 9.81
CA GLY A 54 21.05 -0.28 11.03
C GLY A 54 22.53 -0.12 11.35
N TRP A 55 23.40 -0.12 10.32
CA TRP A 55 24.82 0.18 10.51
C TRP A 55 25.03 1.61 11.02
N VAL A 56 24.40 2.62 10.39
CA VAL A 56 24.52 4.01 10.85
C VAL A 56 24.00 4.18 12.28
N LEU A 57 22.85 3.59 12.59
CA LEU A 57 22.21 3.72 13.90
C LEU A 57 23.00 3.03 15.02
N SER A 58 23.62 1.89 14.73
CA SER A 58 24.46 1.17 15.71
C SER A 58 25.75 1.90 16.06
N HIS A 59 26.26 2.76 15.17
CA HIS A 59 27.50 3.50 15.39
C HIS A 59 27.28 4.93 15.92
N LEU A 60 26.07 5.28 16.36
CA LEU A 60 25.79 6.63 16.87
C LEU A 60 26.65 7.00 18.09
N GLU A 61 26.95 6.03 18.97
CA GLU A 61 27.81 6.29 20.13
C GLU A 61 29.27 6.53 19.72
N ASP A 62 29.76 5.79 18.74
CA ASP A 62 31.11 5.98 18.18
C ASP A 62 31.24 7.32 17.47
N TYR A 63 30.20 7.75 16.76
CA TYR A 63 30.15 9.07 16.12
C TYR A 63 30.11 10.21 17.15
N LYS A 64 29.42 10.01 18.28
CA LYS A 64 29.31 11.02 19.35
C LYS A 64 30.58 11.13 20.19
N ASN A 65 31.24 10.01 20.47
CA ASN A 65 32.43 9.96 21.31
C ASN A 65 33.74 10.06 20.53
N LYS A 66 33.66 10.29 19.21
CA LYS A 66 34.82 10.66 18.39
C LYS A 66 35.39 11.97 18.92
N LYS A 67 36.42 11.84 19.76
CA LYS A 67 37.30 12.95 20.16
C LYS A 67 38.27 13.20 19.02
N ASP A 68 38.10 14.33 18.36
CA ASP A 68 39.22 15.08 17.79
C ASP A 68 40.07 15.68 18.93
#